data_AF-A0A0D0B245-F1
#
_entry.id   AF-A0A0D0B245-F1
#
_cell.length_a   1.000
_cell.length_b   1.000
_cell.length_c   1.000
_cell.angle_alpha   90.00
_cell.angle_beta   90.00
_cell.angle_gamma   90.00
#
_symmetry.space_group_name_H-M   'P 1'
#
loop_
_entity.id
_entity.type
_entity.pdbx_description
1 polymer ?
#
loop_
_entity_poly.entity_id
_entity_poly.type
_entity_poly.pdbx_seq_one_letter_code
_entity_poly.pdbx_strand_id
1 'polypeptide(L)'
;MPRLESLSLLPLSPSETCWIPPSTDTFDARRYISSLSADPLTASFDISPSPQNQHNTKIRPGTYIIFALSTTELAQEYPQDSADYRNICEYTPGRYLGLVTSTFARWNEDEGSTDEEVIVHFVSKYTPQLSVVADHFVPIFPVSSTALEDSSALHTGILFPWIDYKQWTTLGVRLRVRQTNPSSLVFELCNEDFERFEDKAGKDYSRLETIDATLDDETRDTLARLSVAPVALPAEIWFDIRNHPDINEPPRFATDVDSLESIIAGCMPRDHESSALDEE
;
A
#
# COMPACT_ATOMS: atom_id res chain seq x y z
N MET A 1 -42.12 35.84 25.73
CA MET A 1 -42.98 34.88 24.99
C MET A 1 -42.87 35.21 23.51
N PRO A 2 -41.93 34.54 22.83
CA PRO A 2 -42.29 33.75 21.67
C PRO A 2 -41.73 32.32 21.76
N ARG A 3 -42.43 31.41 21.08
CA ARG A 3 -42.22 29.97 21.00
C ARG A 3 -40.97 29.65 20.19
N LEU A 4 -40.09 28.80 20.72
CA LEU A 4 -39.10 28.07 19.94
C LEU A 4 -39.76 26.78 19.45
N GLU A 5 -39.89 26.68 18.13
CA GLU A 5 -40.44 25.52 17.44
C GLU A 5 -39.43 24.38 17.42
N SER A 6 -39.94 23.21 17.77
CA SER A 6 -39.30 21.91 17.73
C SER A 6 -39.15 21.44 16.28
N LEU A 7 -37.93 21.36 15.77
CA LEU A 7 -37.64 20.68 14.50
C LEU A 7 -37.30 19.21 14.78
N SER A 8 -38.32 18.38 14.61
CA SER A 8 -38.25 16.93 14.51
C SER A 8 -37.63 16.51 13.17
N LEU A 9 -36.46 15.88 13.19
CA LEU A 9 -35.87 15.21 12.04
C LEU A 9 -36.41 13.77 11.95
N LEU A 10 -37.11 13.48 10.86
CA LEU A 10 -37.57 12.14 10.46
C LEU A 10 -36.55 11.50 9.50
N PRO A 11 -36.57 10.16 9.38
CA PRO A 11 -35.47 9.37 8.80
C PRO A 11 -35.47 9.36 7.28
N LEU A 12 -34.27 9.31 6.70
CA LEU A 12 -34.04 9.06 5.28
C LEU A 12 -34.20 7.57 4.99
N SER A 13 -35.23 7.23 4.21
CA SER A 13 -35.37 5.91 3.58
C SER A 13 -34.39 5.75 2.40
N PRO A 14 -33.93 4.50 2.14
CA PRO A 14 -33.02 4.19 1.04
C PRO A 14 -33.79 4.01 -0.28
N SER A 15 -33.26 4.53 -1.37
CA SER A 15 -33.73 4.24 -2.73
C SER A 15 -32.72 3.35 -3.44
N GLU A 16 -33.20 2.15 -3.75
CA GLU A 16 -32.64 1.14 -4.63
C GLU A 16 -32.35 1.71 -6.03
N THR A 17 -31.26 1.29 -6.68
CA THR A 17 -31.30 0.86 -8.09
C THR A 17 -30.09 -0.03 -8.39
N CYS A 18 -30.33 -1.34 -8.42
CA CYS A 18 -29.42 -2.36 -8.91
C CYS A 18 -29.52 -2.42 -10.45
N TRP A 19 -28.41 -2.25 -11.16
CA TRP A 19 -28.34 -2.44 -12.62
C TRP A 19 -27.64 -3.77 -12.92
N ILE A 20 -28.41 -4.75 -13.37
CA ILE A 20 -27.92 -6.02 -13.91
C ILE A 20 -28.04 -5.95 -15.44
N PRO A 21 -26.95 -6.13 -16.21
CA PRO A 21 -27.07 -6.34 -17.65
C PRO A 21 -27.44 -7.81 -17.97
N PRO A 22 -28.25 -8.04 -19.02
CA PRO A 22 -28.76 -9.36 -19.38
C PRO A 22 -27.69 -10.26 -20.03
N SER A 23 -27.70 -11.53 -19.64
CA SER A 23 -26.92 -12.61 -20.25
C SER A 23 -27.66 -13.24 -21.43
N THR A 24 -27.04 -13.24 -22.60
CA THR A 24 -27.33 -14.14 -23.72
C THR A 24 -26.05 -14.29 -24.52
N ASP A 25 -25.41 -15.46 -24.51
CA ASP A 25 -25.67 -16.40 -25.60
C ASP A 25 -25.06 -17.79 -25.39
N THR A 26 -25.87 -18.73 -25.83
CA THR A 26 -25.68 -20.17 -25.95
C THR A 26 -24.54 -20.46 -26.93
N PHE A 27 -23.52 -21.22 -26.53
CA PHE A 27 -22.56 -21.79 -27.51
C PHE A 27 -22.50 -23.31 -27.42
N ASP A 28 -22.63 -23.89 -28.60
CA ASP A 28 -22.99 -25.25 -28.92
C ASP A 28 -21.82 -26.21 -28.68
N ALA A 29 -22.11 -27.32 -28.00
CA ALA A 29 -21.17 -28.40 -27.75
C ALA A 29 -21.44 -29.52 -28.76
N ARG A 30 -20.56 -29.69 -29.77
CA ARG A 30 -20.25 -31.02 -30.36
C ARG A 30 -19.08 -31.03 -31.35
N ARG A 31 -18.13 -31.92 -31.03
CA ARG A 31 -17.20 -32.67 -31.89
C ARG A 31 -16.17 -31.88 -32.71
N TYR A 32 -14.89 -32.10 -32.37
CA TYR A 32 -13.98 -32.92 -33.19
C TYR A 32 -12.87 -33.50 -32.30
N ILE A 33 -12.86 -34.82 -32.15
CA ILE A 33 -11.67 -35.58 -31.75
C ILE A 33 -10.95 -35.88 -33.06
N SER A 34 -9.67 -35.52 -33.20
CA SER A 34 -8.64 -36.29 -33.89
C SER A 34 -7.30 -35.57 -33.90
N SER A 35 -6.25 -36.38 -33.73
CA SER A 35 -4.86 -36.16 -34.15
C SER A 35 -3.94 -35.42 -33.18
N LEU A 36 -3.41 -36.21 -32.23
CA LEU A 36 -2.09 -36.04 -31.65
C LEU A 36 -1.03 -36.20 -32.75
N SER A 37 -0.31 -35.13 -33.06
CA SER A 37 0.98 -35.16 -33.77
C SER A 37 2.00 -34.45 -32.90
N ALA A 38 3.00 -35.21 -32.46
CA ALA A 38 4.10 -34.70 -31.65
C ALA A 38 5.13 -34.04 -32.57
N ASP A 39 5.22 -32.71 -32.51
CA ASP A 39 6.38 -31.96 -32.99
C ASP A 39 6.96 -31.14 -31.83
N PRO A 40 8.29 -31.11 -31.66
CA PRO A 40 8.94 -30.36 -30.59
C PRO A 40 8.95 -28.88 -30.97
N LEU A 41 7.99 -28.11 -30.43
CA LEU A 41 8.03 -26.66 -30.51
C LEU A 41 9.12 -26.12 -29.58
N THR A 42 10.27 -25.86 -30.16
CA THR A 42 11.30 -24.98 -29.59
C THR A 42 10.66 -23.64 -29.24
N ALA A 43 10.60 -23.29 -27.95
CA ALA A 43 10.11 -22.00 -27.49
C ALA A 43 11.10 -20.91 -27.96
N SER A 44 10.74 -20.19 -29.02
CA SER A 44 11.42 -18.98 -29.45
C SER A 44 10.84 -17.79 -28.69
N PHE A 45 11.60 -17.23 -27.75
CA PHE A 45 11.28 -15.95 -27.13
C PHE A 45 11.82 -14.84 -28.03
N ASP A 46 10.98 -14.37 -28.96
CA ASP A 46 11.25 -13.11 -29.65
C ASP A 46 11.10 -11.96 -28.67
N ILE A 47 12.24 -11.47 -28.18
CA ILE A 47 12.34 -10.19 -27.46
C ILE A 47 12.10 -9.09 -28.50
N SER A 48 10.86 -8.64 -28.62
CA SER A 48 10.54 -7.41 -29.35
C SER A 48 10.91 -6.20 -28.48
N PRO A 49 11.62 -5.19 -29.01
CA PRO A 49 11.89 -3.95 -28.30
C PRO A 49 10.61 -3.12 -28.16
N SER A 50 10.42 -2.55 -26.96
CA SER A 50 9.23 -1.85 -26.48
C SER A 50 8.72 -0.72 -27.39
N PRO A 51 7.38 -0.55 -27.49
CA PRO A 51 6.77 0.76 -27.63
C PRO A 51 6.54 1.37 -26.24
N GLN A 52 7.15 2.52 -25.99
CA GLN A 52 6.80 3.45 -24.91
C GLN A 52 5.35 3.91 -25.09
N ASN A 53 4.43 3.21 -24.45
CA ASN A 53 3.13 3.71 -24.02
C ASN A 53 2.88 3.04 -22.68
N GLN A 54 3.32 3.71 -21.61
CA GLN A 54 2.91 3.34 -20.25
C GLN A 54 1.41 3.57 -20.18
N HIS A 55 0.63 2.56 -20.57
CA HIS A 55 -0.77 2.47 -20.18
C HIS A 55 -0.75 2.50 -18.66
N ASN A 56 -1.17 3.64 -18.10
CA ASN A 56 -1.24 3.85 -16.66
C ASN A 56 -2.11 2.72 -16.09
N THR A 57 -1.46 1.70 -15.55
CA THR A 57 -2.16 0.52 -15.04
C THR A 57 -2.75 0.97 -13.73
N LYS A 58 -4.02 1.39 -13.77
CA LYS A 58 -4.73 1.90 -12.60
C LYS A 58 -4.58 0.89 -11.47
N ILE A 59 -3.91 1.30 -10.40
CA ILE A 59 -3.76 0.50 -9.19
C ILE A 59 -5.15 0.39 -8.55
N ARG A 60 -5.57 -0.83 -8.20
CA ARG A 60 -6.89 -1.10 -7.60
C ARG A 60 -6.74 -1.45 -6.13
N PRO A 61 -7.72 -1.10 -5.27
CA PRO A 61 -7.81 -1.71 -3.94
C PRO A 61 -7.92 -3.23 -4.06
N GLY A 62 -7.33 -3.96 -3.12
CA GLY A 62 -7.23 -5.42 -3.14
C GLY A 62 -5.99 -5.96 -3.85
N THR A 63 -5.19 -5.11 -4.50
CA THR A 63 -3.96 -5.51 -5.20
C THR A 63 -2.75 -5.52 -4.28
N TYR A 64 -2.00 -6.61 -4.25
CA TYR A 64 -0.67 -6.66 -3.63
C TYR A 64 0.37 -6.04 -4.55
N ILE A 65 1.22 -5.20 -3.97
CA ILE A 65 2.29 -4.50 -4.68
C ILE A 65 3.58 -4.53 -3.87
N ILE A 66 4.70 -4.42 -4.58
CA ILE A 66 5.96 -4.02 -3.97
C ILE A 66 6.15 -2.52 -4.22
N PHE A 67 6.71 -1.82 -3.25
CA PHE A 67 7.01 -0.40 -3.38
C PHE A 67 8.33 -0.03 -2.71
N ALA A 68 8.90 1.09 -3.14
CA ALA A 68 10.05 1.74 -2.54
C ALA A 68 9.85 3.26 -2.61
N LEU A 69 10.43 3.98 -1.66
CA LEU A 69 10.41 5.44 -1.71
C LEU A 69 11.20 5.93 -2.92
N SER A 70 10.69 6.93 -3.62
CA SER A 70 11.41 7.54 -4.74
C SER A 70 12.30 8.66 -4.22
N THR A 71 13.57 8.33 -3.95
CA THR A 71 14.55 9.33 -3.50
C THR A 71 14.85 10.36 -4.57
N THR A 72 14.79 9.99 -5.86
CA THR A 72 14.94 10.93 -6.97
C THR A 72 13.87 12.01 -6.95
N GLU A 73 12.61 11.62 -6.75
CA GLU A 73 11.49 12.56 -6.70
C GLU A 73 11.50 13.38 -5.41
N LEU A 74 11.81 12.75 -4.28
CA LEU A 74 11.95 13.45 -3.01
C LEU A 74 13.07 14.49 -3.05
N ALA A 75 14.21 14.16 -3.68
CA ALA A 75 15.34 15.09 -3.82
C ALA A 75 14.97 16.33 -4.65
N GLN A 76 14.10 16.20 -5.66
CA GLN A 76 13.67 17.33 -6.50
C GLN A 76 12.91 18.42 -5.72
N GLU A 77 12.42 18.13 -4.52
CA GLU A 77 11.83 19.13 -3.62
C GLU A 77 12.88 20.09 -3.02
N TYR A 78 14.18 19.81 -3.23
CA TYR A 78 15.31 20.58 -2.70
C TYR A 78 16.20 21.15 -3.82
N PRO A 79 16.91 22.27 -3.59
CA PRO A 79 17.86 22.82 -4.56
C PRO A 79 18.95 21.79 -4.93
N GLN A 80 19.24 21.64 -6.22
CA GLN A 80 20.17 20.60 -6.73
C GLN A 80 21.60 20.70 -6.17
N ASP A 81 22.03 21.89 -5.76
CA ASP A 81 23.34 22.17 -5.19
C ASP A 81 23.39 22.00 -3.66
N SER A 82 22.24 21.71 -3.02
CA SER A 82 22.16 21.52 -1.57
C SER A 82 22.84 20.23 -1.10
N ALA A 83 23.20 20.20 0.19
CA ALA A 83 23.64 18.96 0.83
C ALA A 83 22.50 17.93 0.92
N ASP A 84 21.27 18.40 1.17
CA ASP A 84 20.08 17.57 1.28
C ASP A 84 19.78 16.81 -0.01
N TYR A 85 19.78 17.50 -1.14
CA TYR A 85 19.63 16.89 -2.45
C TYR A 85 20.60 15.73 -2.65
N ARG A 86 21.89 15.95 -2.36
CA ARG A 86 22.93 14.91 -2.52
C ARG A 86 22.73 13.75 -1.57
N ASN A 87 22.46 14.02 -0.30
CA ASN A 87 22.26 12.99 0.72
C ASN A 87 21.02 12.13 0.42
N ILE A 88 19.91 12.75 -0.04
CA ILE A 88 18.70 12.03 -0.44
C ILE A 88 18.98 11.19 -1.69
N CYS A 89 19.69 11.71 -2.69
CA CYS A 89 20.05 10.95 -3.89
C CYS A 89 20.97 9.75 -3.61
N GLU A 90 21.84 9.85 -2.61
CA GLU A 90 22.72 8.75 -2.19
C GLU A 90 22.00 7.69 -1.34
N TYR A 91 20.86 8.06 -0.74
CA TYR A 91 20.05 7.15 0.06
C TYR A 91 19.40 6.08 -0.82
N THR A 92 19.53 4.82 -0.41
CA THR A 92 18.93 3.67 -1.11
C THR A 92 17.82 3.08 -0.24
N PRO A 93 16.55 3.42 -0.50
CA PRO A 93 15.44 2.95 0.30
C PRO A 93 15.23 1.45 0.13
N GLY A 94 14.69 0.82 1.19
CA GLY A 94 14.25 -0.56 1.11
C GLY A 94 13.07 -0.75 0.16
N ARG A 95 12.89 -1.99 -0.31
CA ARG A 95 11.63 -2.43 -0.91
C ARG A 95 10.72 -3.04 0.14
N TYR A 96 9.44 -2.79 0.00
CA TYR A 96 8.40 -3.22 0.94
C TYR A 96 7.26 -3.86 0.19
N LEU A 97 6.60 -4.82 0.82
CA LEU A 97 5.43 -5.50 0.29
C LEU A 97 4.19 -4.99 1.02
N GLY A 98 3.11 -4.77 0.29
CA GLY A 98 1.85 -4.37 0.89
C GLY A 98 0.64 -4.60 0.01
N LEU A 99 -0.52 -4.50 0.64
CA LEU A 99 -1.84 -4.55 0.01
C LEU A 99 -2.35 -3.13 -0.15
N VAL A 100 -2.78 -2.78 -1.36
CA VAL A 100 -3.45 -1.51 -1.62
C VAL A 100 -4.87 -1.59 -1.08
N THR A 101 -5.24 -0.65 -0.21
CA THR A 101 -6.55 -0.63 0.45
C THR A 101 -7.38 0.57 0.05
N SER A 102 -6.75 1.63 -0.46
CA SER A 102 -7.46 2.78 -1.02
C SER A 102 -6.66 3.40 -2.14
N THR A 103 -7.36 3.98 -3.12
CA THR A 103 -6.77 4.68 -4.24
C THR A 103 -7.46 6.04 -4.40
N PHE A 104 -6.67 7.07 -4.63
CA PHE A 104 -7.11 8.45 -4.79
C PHE A 104 -6.50 9.00 -6.07
N ALA A 105 -7.25 9.83 -6.79
CA ALA A 105 -6.75 10.55 -7.94
C ALA A 105 -7.12 12.02 -7.75
N ARG A 106 -6.11 12.91 -7.78
CA ARG A 106 -6.31 14.35 -7.72
C ARG A 106 -5.82 14.96 -9.02
N TRP A 107 -6.67 15.76 -9.64
CA TRP A 107 -6.24 16.58 -10.77
C TRP A 107 -5.36 17.73 -10.24
N ASN A 108 -4.16 17.85 -10.78
CA ASN A 108 -3.22 18.93 -10.52
C ASN A 108 -3.36 19.96 -11.66
N GLU A 109 -4.02 21.09 -11.37
CA GLU A 109 -4.27 22.13 -12.36
C GLU A 109 -2.99 22.81 -12.84
N ASP A 110 -2.00 22.95 -11.95
CA ASP A 110 -0.75 23.66 -12.24
C ASP A 110 0.13 22.88 -13.22
N GLU A 111 0.17 21.55 -13.06
CA GLU A 111 0.94 20.65 -13.93
C GLU A 111 0.10 20.11 -15.10
N GLY A 112 -1.23 20.29 -15.06
CA GLY A 112 -2.16 19.65 -16.00
C GLY A 112 -2.08 18.12 -15.95
N SER A 113 -1.75 17.56 -14.79
CA SER A 113 -1.47 16.13 -14.56
C SER A 113 -2.47 15.54 -13.55
N THR A 114 -2.53 14.21 -13.44
CA THR A 114 -3.28 13.56 -12.35
C THR A 114 -2.28 12.95 -11.38
N ASP A 115 -2.28 13.43 -10.14
CA ASP A 115 -1.56 12.83 -9.04
C ASP A 115 -2.38 11.64 -8.51
N GLU A 116 -1.84 10.44 -8.67
CA GLU A 116 -2.40 9.22 -8.10
C GLU A 116 -1.76 8.97 -6.71
N GLU A 117 -2.59 8.68 -5.72
CA GLU A 117 -2.16 8.29 -4.39
C GLU A 117 -2.82 6.98 -3.98
N VAL A 118 -2.12 6.21 -3.15
CA VAL A 118 -2.62 4.94 -2.62
C VAL A 118 -2.35 4.83 -1.13
N ILE A 119 -3.23 4.12 -0.41
CA ILE A 119 -2.92 3.64 0.94
C ILE A 119 -2.58 2.17 0.84
N VAL A 120 -1.47 1.79 1.47
CA VAL A 120 -0.91 0.45 1.43
C VAL A 120 -0.72 -0.05 2.85
N HIS A 121 -1.30 -1.20 3.17
CA HIS A 121 -1.06 -1.89 4.43
C HIS A 121 0.04 -2.92 4.27
N PHE A 122 0.99 -2.94 5.20
CA PHE A 122 2.17 -3.78 5.07
C PHE A 122 1.86 -5.28 5.10
N VAL A 123 2.68 -6.04 4.40
CA VAL A 123 2.73 -7.50 4.50
C VAL A 123 4.08 -7.90 5.05
N SER A 124 4.09 -8.89 5.95
CA SER A 124 5.32 -9.39 6.57
C SER A 124 5.20 -10.87 6.88
N LYS A 125 6.35 -11.55 6.97
CA LYS A 125 6.41 -12.91 7.54
C LYS A 125 6.10 -12.91 9.04
N TYR A 126 6.37 -11.80 9.72
CA TYR A 126 6.23 -11.66 11.16
C TYR A 126 4.91 -10.96 11.52
N THR A 127 4.45 -11.20 12.74
CA THR A 127 3.37 -10.41 13.33
C THR A 127 3.90 -9.04 13.73
N PRO A 128 3.03 -8.04 13.93
CA PRO A 128 3.42 -6.79 14.56
C PRO A 128 4.16 -7.06 15.88
N GLN A 129 5.30 -6.39 16.09
CA GLN A 129 6.18 -6.67 17.23
C GLN A 129 5.63 -6.10 18.54
N LEU A 130 4.83 -5.05 18.46
CA LEU A 130 4.23 -4.40 19.62
C LEU A 130 3.09 -5.26 20.17
N SER A 131 3.17 -5.58 21.46
CA SER A 131 2.24 -6.48 22.15
C SER A 131 0.77 -6.05 22.01
N VAL A 132 0.53 -4.74 21.99
CA VAL A 132 -0.79 -4.13 21.90
C VAL A 132 -1.47 -4.27 20.53
N VAL A 133 -0.69 -4.61 19.50
CA VAL A 133 -1.17 -4.85 18.13
C VAL A 133 -0.71 -6.21 17.60
N ALA A 134 -0.28 -7.12 18.50
CA ALA A 134 0.30 -8.40 18.09
C ALA A 134 -0.69 -9.30 17.32
N ASP A 135 -2.00 -9.10 17.50
CA ASP A 135 -3.10 -9.77 16.79
C ASP A 135 -3.69 -8.95 15.63
N HIS A 136 -3.08 -7.81 15.28
CA HIS A 136 -3.49 -6.94 14.17
C HIS A 136 -2.94 -7.43 12.83
N PHE A 137 -3.30 -8.65 12.48
CA PHE A 137 -2.96 -9.25 11.20
C PHE A 137 -4.01 -10.27 10.75
N VAL A 138 -3.97 -10.62 9.46
CA VAL A 138 -4.66 -11.77 8.87
C VAL A 138 -3.65 -12.62 8.11
N PRO A 139 -3.63 -13.95 8.27
CA PRO A 139 -2.78 -14.82 7.46
C PRO A 139 -3.11 -14.71 5.97
N ILE A 140 -2.12 -14.91 5.09
CA ILE A 140 -2.31 -15.01 3.65
C ILE A 140 -1.99 -16.44 3.23
N PHE A 141 -2.86 -17.05 2.43
CA PHE A 141 -2.60 -18.37 1.86
C PHE A 141 -1.49 -18.26 0.78
N PRO A 142 -0.47 -19.14 0.77
CA PRO A 142 -0.36 -20.40 1.51
C PRO A 142 0.19 -20.28 2.94
N VAL A 143 -0.34 -21.13 3.84
CA VAL A 143 0.10 -21.28 5.23
C VAL A 143 0.68 -22.69 5.43
N SER A 144 1.83 -22.81 6.08
CA SER A 144 2.54 -24.09 6.32
C SER A 144 1.82 -25.00 7.33
N SER A 145 0.80 -24.51 8.03
CA SER A 145 0.07 -25.27 9.04
C SER A 145 -0.71 -26.43 8.40
N THR A 146 -0.57 -27.62 8.97
CA THR A 146 -1.36 -28.81 8.58
C THR A 146 -2.81 -28.77 9.10
N ALA A 147 -3.21 -27.68 9.77
CA ALA A 147 -4.60 -27.46 10.12
C ALA A 147 -5.40 -27.34 8.83
N LEU A 148 -6.28 -28.31 8.57
CA LEU A 148 -7.17 -28.35 7.41
C LEU A 148 -7.81 -26.97 7.22
N GLU A 149 -7.48 -26.31 6.11
CA GLU A 149 -8.05 -25.05 5.68
C GLU A 149 -8.19 -24.05 6.83
N ASP A 150 -7.13 -23.27 7.11
CA ASP A 150 -7.29 -22.03 7.86
C ASP A 150 -8.24 -21.13 7.06
N SER A 151 -9.55 -21.36 7.23
CA SER A 151 -10.65 -20.67 6.55
C SER A 151 -10.63 -19.16 6.81
N SER A 152 -9.76 -18.71 7.71
CA SER A 152 -9.49 -17.32 8.03
C SER A 152 -8.38 -16.68 7.18
N ALA A 153 -7.56 -17.46 6.47
CA ALA A 153 -6.48 -16.94 5.63
C ALA A 153 -7.03 -16.30 4.36
N LEU A 154 -6.46 -15.16 3.97
CA LEU A 154 -6.79 -14.44 2.75
C LEU A 154 -6.27 -15.20 1.52
N HIS A 155 -7.08 -15.28 0.49
CA HIS A 155 -6.77 -15.90 -0.79
C HIS A 155 -6.72 -14.85 -1.88
N THR A 156 -5.75 -15.05 -2.77
CA THR A 156 -5.60 -14.29 -4.00
C THR A 156 -6.11 -15.10 -5.18
N GLY A 157 -6.53 -14.43 -6.25
CA GLY A 157 -6.99 -15.10 -7.48
C GLY A 157 -5.92 -15.99 -8.13
N ILE A 158 -4.64 -15.69 -7.87
CA ILE A 158 -3.47 -16.50 -8.23
C ILE A 158 -2.73 -16.83 -6.95
N LEU A 159 -2.15 -18.01 -6.82
CA LEU A 159 -1.41 -18.43 -5.63
C LEU A 159 -0.39 -17.36 -5.19
N PHE A 160 -0.53 -16.86 -3.97
CA PHE A 160 0.42 -15.92 -3.38
C PHE A 160 1.80 -16.58 -3.27
N PRO A 161 2.88 -15.90 -3.67
CA PRO A 161 4.16 -16.59 -3.86
C PRO A 161 4.93 -16.87 -2.58
N TRP A 162 4.51 -16.31 -1.45
CA TRP A 162 5.21 -16.45 -0.18
C TRP A 162 4.38 -17.18 0.86
N ILE A 163 5.00 -18.16 1.50
CA ILE A 163 4.37 -19.00 2.51
C ILE A 163 4.48 -18.31 3.89
N ASP A 164 3.41 -18.41 4.69
CA ASP A 164 3.31 -17.90 6.07
C ASP A 164 3.35 -16.38 6.22
N TYR A 165 3.12 -15.66 5.11
CA TYR A 165 3.01 -14.21 5.11
C TYR A 165 1.68 -13.75 5.71
N LYS A 166 1.69 -12.55 6.29
CA LYS A 166 0.60 -11.98 7.07
C LYS A 166 0.33 -10.58 6.58
N GLN A 167 -0.93 -10.30 6.30
CA GLN A 167 -1.42 -8.96 6.01
C GLN A 167 -1.61 -8.22 7.33
N TRP A 168 -0.85 -7.14 7.56
CA TRP A 168 -1.06 -6.28 8.73
C TRP A 168 -2.31 -5.43 8.52
N THR A 169 -3.08 -5.17 9.58
CA THR A 169 -4.42 -4.56 9.46
C THR A 169 -4.48 -3.10 9.88
N THR A 170 -3.56 -2.64 10.75
CA THR A 170 -3.54 -1.24 11.22
C THR A 170 -2.33 -0.45 10.74
N LEU A 171 -1.31 -1.14 10.24
CA LEU A 171 -0.02 -0.56 9.92
C LEU A 171 0.17 -0.48 8.41
N GLY A 172 0.52 0.70 7.93
CA GLY A 172 0.54 1.01 6.51
C GLY A 172 1.11 2.38 6.23
N VAL A 173 1.04 2.79 4.97
CA VAL A 173 1.62 4.04 4.47
C VAL A 173 0.76 4.60 3.36
N ARG A 174 0.72 5.93 3.25
CA ARG A 174 0.15 6.63 2.11
C ARG A 174 1.27 6.96 1.12
N LEU A 175 1.10 6.57 -0.14
CA LEU A 175 2.09 6.75 -1.19
C LEU A 175 1.53 7.62 -2.30
N ARG A 176 2.36 8.51 -2.86
CA ARG A 176 2.12 9.20 -4.12
C ARG A 176 2.81 8.41 -5.23
N VAL A 177 2.04 7.96 -6.21
CA VAL A 177 2.51 7.08 -7.28
C VAL A 177 3.31 7.92 -8.27
N ARG A 178 4.63 7.69 -8.33
CA ARG A 178 5.52 8.40 -9.27
C ARG A 178 5.92 7.54 -10.45
N GLN A 179 6.15 6.26 -10.20
CA GLN A 179 6.50 5.30 -11.25
C GLN A 179 5.80 3.98 -10.99
N THR A 180 5.27 3.38 -12.05
CA THR A 180 4.71 2.03 -12.02
C THR A 180 5.48 1.10 -12.94
N ASN A 181 5.75 -0.09 -12.45
CA ASN A 181 6.35 -1.18 -13.19
C ASN A 181 5.28 -2.24 -13.42
N PRO A 182 4.55 -2.15 -14.55
CA PRO A 182 3.43 -3.03 -14.83
C PRO A 182 3.90 -4.47 -15.03
N SER A 183 2.98 -5.40 -14.76
CA SER A 183 3.18 -6.83 -14.95
C SER A 183 1.92 -7.44 -15.55
N SER A 184 2.09 -8.50 -16.35
CA SER A 184 0.96 -9.33 -16.79
C SER A 184 0.38 -10.16 -15.65
N LEU A 185 1.09 -10.26 -14.53
CA LEU A 185 0.69 -10.98 -13.34
C LEU A 185 0.48 -10.00 -12.20
N VAL A 186 -0.75 -9.98 -11.72
CA VAL A 186 -1.23 -9.14 -10.63
C VAL A 186 -1.82 -10.06 -9.58
N PHE A 187 -1.45 -9.84 -8.32
CA PHE A 187 -1.91 -10.63 -7.20
C PHE A 187 -2.98 -9.83 -6.48
N GLU A 188 -4.23 -10.17 -6.73
CA GLU A 188 -5.38 -9.49 -6.15
C GLU A 188 -6.13 -10.43 -5.22
N LEU A 189 -6.58 -9.91 -4.08
CA LEU A 189 -7.58 -10.58 -3.26
C LEU A 189 -8.88 -10.73 -4.04
N CYS A 190 -9.60 -11.82 -3.80
CA CYS A 190 -11.00 -11.85 -4.22
C CYS A 190 -11.82 -10.87 -3.36
N ASN A 191 -12.96 -10.44 -3.88
CA ASN A 191 -13.79 -9.42 -3.24
C ASN A 191 -14.18 -9.82 -1.81
N GLU A 192 -14.53 -11.09 -1.60
CA GLU A 192 -14.93 -11.60 -0.29
C GLU A 192 -13.79 -11.54 0.74
N ASP A 193 -12.56 -11.80 0.29
CA ASP A 193 -11.39 -11.73 1.16
C ASP A 193 -10.93 -10.30 1.39
N PHE A 194 -11.11 -9.41 0.41
CA PHE A 194 -10.88 -7.98 0.60
C PHE A 194 -11.87 -7.40 1.62
N GLU A 195 -13.16 -7.69 1.51
CA GLU A 195 -14.18 -7.27 2.48
C GLU A 195 -13.86 -7.79 3.89
N ARG A 196 -13.44 -9.06 3.99
CA ARG A 196 -13.04 -9.64 5.29
C ARG A 196 -11.81 -8.96 5.88
N PHE A 197 -10.85 -8.57 5.05
CA PHE A 197 -9.72 -7.76 5.49
C PHE A 197 -10.20 -6.40 6.00
N GLU A 198 -11.05 -5.69 5.25
CA GLU A 198 -11.58 -4.38 5.65
C GLU A 198 -12.35 -4.46 6.98
N ASP A 199 -13.17 -5.48 7.17
CA ASP A 199 -13.89 -5.75 8.41
C ASP A 199 -12.96 -5.96 9.61
N LYS A 200 -11.85 -6.68 9.41
CA LYS A 200 -10.85 -6.88 10.48
C LYS A 200 -10.09 -5.59 10.75
N ALA A 201 -9.65 -4.89 9.70
CA ALA A 201 -8.94 -3.63 9.80
C ALA A 201 -9.79 -2.58 10.55
N GLY A 202 -11.07 -2.41 10.22
CA GLY A 202 -11.96 -1.48 10.91
C GLY A 202 -12.10 -1.78 12.41
N LYS A 203 -12.21 -3.07 12.79
CA LYS A 203 -12.24 -3.49 14.20
C LYS A 203 -10.92 -3.20 14.92
N ASP A 204 -9.80 -3.45 14.26
CA ASP A 204 -8.48 -3.24 14.83
C ASP A 204 -8.15 -1.75 15.00
N TYR A 205 -8.53 -0.91 14.02
CA TYR A 205 -8.42 0.55 14.14
C TYR A 205 -9.25 1.09 15.31
N SER A 206 -10.49 0.62 15.46
CA SER A 206 -11.35 1.02 16.59
C SER A 206 -10.74 0.64 17.94
N ARG A 207 -10.06 -0.50 18.02
CA ARG A 207 -9.32 -0.93 19.23
C ARG A 207 -8.10 -0.06 19.48
N LEU A 208 -7.35 0.26 18.43
CA LEU A 208 -6.15 1.08 18.51
C LEU A 208 -6.45 2.46 19.10
N GLU A 209 -7.53 3.11 18.65
CA GLU A 209 -8.00 4.40 19.18
C GLU A 209 -8.29 4.35 20.69
N THR A 210 -8.74 3.21 21.20
CA THR A 210 -9.05 3.04 22.63
C THR A 210 -7.79 2.80 23.46
N ILE A 211 -6.81 2.07 22.91
CA ILE A 211 -5.57 1.70 23.60
C ILE A 211 -4.60 2.88 23.68
N ASP A 212 -4.55 3.72 22.64
CA ASP A 212 -3.57 4.81 22.47
C ASP A 212 -3.48 5.77 23.68
N ALA A 213 -4.62 6.03 24.32
CA ALA A 213 -4.72 6.87 25.52
C ALA A 213 -3.97 6.32 26.76
N THR A 214 -3.61 5.04 26.76
CA THR A 214 -3.01 4.32 27.90
C THR A 214 -1.58 3.89 27.69
N LEU A 215 -1.02 4.14 26.51
CA LEU A 215 0.33 3.74 26.14
C LEU A 215 1.39 4.65 26.77
N ASP A 216 2.59 4.12 26.98
CA ASP A 216 3.78 4.94 27.19
C ASP A 216 4.19 5.66 25.89
N ASP A 217 5.00 6.71 26.04
CA ASP A 217 5.38 7.59 24.93
C ASP A 217 6.18 6.85 23.84
N GLU A 218 7.06 5.90 24.22
CA GLU A 218 7.88 5.15 23.27
C GLU A 218 7.04 4.21 22.39
N THR A 219 6.08 3.51 23.01
CA THR A 219 5.14 2.66 22.27
C THR A 219 4.25 3.49 21.35
N ARG A 220 3.76 4.65 21.81
CA ARG A 220 2.95 5.56 21.01
C ARG A 220 3.70 6.07 19.79
N ASP A 221 4.94 6.53 19.97
CA ASP A 221 5.77 7.02 18.87
C ASP A 221 6.02 5.93 17.83
N THR A 222 6.27 4.70 18.28
CA THR A 222 6.49 3.56 17.39
C THR A 222 5.23 3.18 16.61
N LEU A 223 4.05 3.21 17.24
CA LEU A 223 2.78 3.00 16.54
C LEU A 223 2.48 4.11 15.54
N ALA A 224 2.71 5.37 15.91
CA ALA A 224 2.49 6.51 15.03
C ALA A 224 3.33 6.40 13.75
N ARG A 225 4.59 5.98 13.85
CA ARG A 225 5.49 5.77 12.71
C ARG A 225 5.06 4.64 11.77
N LEU A 226 4.39 3.61 12.28
CA LEU A 226 3.94 2.47 11.49
C LEU A 226 2.50 2.58 11.01
N SER A 227 1.73 3.52 11.58
CA SER A 227 0.35 3.81 11.17
C SER A 227 0.33 4.56 9.84
N VAL A 228 -0.81 4.49 9.14
CA VAL A 228 -0.98 5.19 7.86
C VAL A 228 -0.85 6.70 8.09
N ALA A 229 0.30 7.25 7.71
CA ALA A 229 0.58 8.67 7.82
C ALA A 229 -0.39 9.48 6.93
N PRO A 230 -0.79 10.69 7.36
CA PRO A 230 -1.65 11.55 6.54
C PRO A 230 -0.93 12.07 5.30
N VAL A 231 0.40 12.14 5.34
CA VAL A 231 1.26 12.63 4.25
C VAL A 231 1.56 11.50 3.27
N ALA A 232 1.40 11.77 1.98
CA ALA A 232 1.72 10.84 0.91
C ALA A 232 3.20 10.95 0.52
N LEU A 233 3.95 9.86 0.62
CA LEU A 233 5.38 9.81 0.24
C LEU A 233 5.54 9.39 -1.23
N PRO A 234 6.43 10.03 -2.01
CA PRO A 234 6.64 9.65 -3.41
C PRO A 234 7.22 8.23 -3.48
N ALA A 235 6.66 7.39 -4.35
CA ALA A 235 7.06 5.99 -4.44
C ALA A 235 7.08 5.43 -5.87
N GLU A 236 7.96 4.46 -6.05
CA GLU A 236 7.96 3.54 -7.19
C GLU A 236 7.24 2.24 -6.80
N ILE A 237 6.42 1.72 -7.70
CA ILE A 237 5.55 0.56 -7.47
C ILE A 237 5.82 -0.54 -8.50
N TRP A 238 5.83 -1.79 -8.06
CA TRP A 238 5.93 -3.00 -8.88
C TRP A 238 4.74 -3.94 -8.64
N PHE A 239 4.11 -4.39 -9.73
CA PHE A 239 2.98 -5.31 -9.67
C PHE A 239 3.37 -6.80 -9.62
N ASP A 240 4.51 -7.19 -10.19
CA ASP A 240 5.00 -8.57 -10.03
C ASP A 240 5.71 -8.69 -8.68
N ILE A 241 5.10 -9.44 -7.78
CA ILE A 241 5.62 -9.58 -6.43
C ILE A 241 6.60 -10.76 -6.31
N ARG A 242 6.73 -11.67 -7.30
CA ARG A 242 7.36 -12.99 -7.12
C ARG A 242 8.89 -13.04 -6.98
N ASN A 243 9.64 -12.03 -7.43
CA ASN A 243 11.09 -12.14 -7.63
C ASN A 243 11.89 -11.04 -6.90
N HIS A 244 11.49 -10.72 -5.68
CA HIS A 244 12.11 -9.67 -4.88
C HIS A 244 12.70 -10.26 -3.58
N PRO A 245 13.95 -10.76 -3.62
CA PRO A 245 14.61 -11.32 -2.44
C PRO A 245 15.00 -10.25 -1.40
N ASP A 246 14.88 -8.98 -1.76
CA ASP A 246 15.29 -7.79 -1.02
C ASP A 246 14.13 -7.08 -0.30
N ILE A 247 12.98 -7.75 -0.12
CA ILE A 247 11.86 -7.20 0.64
C ILE A 247 12.27 -7.05 2.11
N ASN A 248 12.17 -5.82 2.61
CA ASN A 248 12.42 -5.47 3.99
C ASN A 248 11.15 -5.61 4.85
N GLU A 249 11.38 -5.80 6.14
CA GLU A 249 10.31 -5.88 7.13
C GLU A 249 9.79 -4.49 7.50
N PRO A 250 8.50 -4.34 7.87
CA PRO A 250 7.86 -3.05 8.10
C PRO A 250 8.57 -2.14 9.13
N PRO A 251 9.17 -2.64 10.23
CA PRO A 251 9.93 -1.78 11.14
C PRO A 251 11.11 -1.05 10.48
N ARG A 252 11.69 -1.60 9.41
CA ARG A 252 12.74 -0.90 8.63
C ARG A 252 12.18 0.30 7.88
N PHE A 253 10.91 0.27 7.49
CA PHE A 253 10.27 1.42 6.83
C PHE A 253 10.28 2.65 7.73
N ALA A 254 9.94 2.49 9.01
CA ALA A 254 10.01 3.58 9.97
C ALA A 254 11.44 4.13 10.10
N THR A 255 12.45 3.25 10.14
CA THR A 255 13.87 3.67 10.15
C THR A 255 14.26 4.40 8.86
N ASP A 256 13.75 3.98 7.72
CA ASP A 256 14.02 4.61 6.43
C ASP A 256 13.44 6.03 6.39
N VAL A 257 12.20 6.21 6.85
CA VAL A 257 11.55 7.52 6.98
C VAL A 257 12.31 8.39 7.98
N ASP A 258 12.65 7.89 9.17
CA ASP A 258 13.41 8.64 10.19
C ASP A 258 14.79 9.08 9.64
N SER A 259 15.44 8.23 8.84
CA SER A 259 16.73 8.54 8.22
C SER A 259 16.59 9.67 7.19
N LEU A 260 15.56 9.61 6.35
CA LEU A 260 15.26 10.66 5.38
C LEU A 260 14.88 11.98 6.07
N GLU A 261 14.03 11.93 7.10
CA GLU A 261 13.67 13.10 7.88
C GLU A 261 14.87 13.69 8.63
N SER A 262 15.76 12.85 9.18
CA SER A 262 16.98 13.33 9.83
C SER A 262 17.95 13.97 8.85
N ILE A 263 18.02 13.51 7.60
CA ILE A 263 18.81 14.17 6.55
C ILE A 263 18.26 15.59 6.33
N ILE A 264 16.94 15.72 6.23
CA ILE A 264 16.25 17.00 6.01
C ILE A 264 16.41 17.95 7.22
N ALA A 265 16.23 17.43 8.45
CA ALA A 265 16.26 18.22 9.67
C ALA A 265 17.70 18.58 10.12
N GLY A 266 18.68 17.71 9.85
CA GLY A 266 20.08 17.89 10.24
C GLY A 266 20.81 19.02 9.53
N CYS A 267 20.24 19.55 8.45
CA CYS A 267 20.82 20.63 7.64
C CYS A 267 20.17 22.00 7.86
N MET A 268 19.14 22.10 8.71
CA MET A 268 18.67 23.41 9.18
C MET A 268 19.79 24.03 10.04
N PRO A 269 20.32 25.22 9.69
CA PRO A 269 21.27 25.89 10.55
C PRO A 269 20.58 26.11 11.90
N ARG A 270 21.17 25.55 12.96
CA ARG A 270 20.84 25.98 14.31
C ARG A 270 21.31 27.43 14.37
N ASP A 271 20.41 28.36 14.15
CA ASP A 271 20.69 29.77 14.39
C ASP A 271 21.24 29.86 15.80
N HIS A 272 22.54 30.16 15.87
CA HIS A 272 23.23 30.43 17.11
C HIS A 272 22.49 31.60 17.75
N GLU A 273 21.72 31.33 18.80
CA GLU A 273 21.52 32.29 19.88
C GLU A 273 22.89 32.52 20.53
N SER A 274 23.71 33.32 19.86
CA SER A 274 24.89 33.96 20.39
C SER A 274 24.73 35.46 20.14
N SER A 275 23.84 36.07 20.90
CA SER A 275 23.94 37.48 21.26
C SER A 275 23.98 37.50 22.78
N ALA A 276 25.16 37.50 23.40
CA ALA A 276 25.89 38.73 23.64
C ALA A 276 24.96 39.79 24.23
N LEU A 277 24.76 39.70 25.54
CA LEU A 277 24.48 40.85 26.40
C LEU A 277 25.63 40.90 27.42
N ASP A 278 26.78 41.34 26.92
CA ASP A 278 27.74 42.11 27.71
C ASP A 278 27.55 43.58 27.31
N GLU A 279 27.67 44.46 28.32
CA GLU A 279 27.64 45.94 28.29
C GLU A 279 26.20 46.51 28.15
N GLU A 280 25.62 47.16 29.16
CA GLU A 280 26.14 48.25 30.02
C GLU A 280 25.55 48.23 31.44
#